data_AF-A0A9Q5X637-F1
#
_entry.id   AF-A0A9Q5X637-F1
#
_cell.length_a   1.000
_cell.length_b   1.000
_cell.length_c   1.000
_cell.angle_alpha   90.00
_cell.angle_beta   90.00
_cell.angle_gamma   90.00
#
_symmetry.space_group_name_H-M   'P 1'
#
loop_
_entity.id
_entity.type
_entity.pdbx_description
1 polymer ?
#
loop_
_entity_poly.entity_id
_entity_poly.type
_entity_poly.pdbx_seq_one_letter_code
_entity_poly.pdbx_strand_id
1 'polypeptide(L)' 'MKKKTVLKLLFIASCLVAMYSLFYSNETNALDNLAFQNIEALAQDENDAGANCYGCGSVDCRGYKVEYKISGLSLE' A
#
# COMPACT_ATOMS: atom_id res chain seq x y z
N MET A 1 22.95 -44.51 -15.94
CA MET A 1 21.56 -44.41 -15.44
C MET A 1 20.58 -44.48 -16.61
N LYS A 2 19.44 -45.17 -16.49
CA LYS A 2 18.44 -45.23 -17.57
C LYS A 2 17.92 -43.81 -17.85
N LYS A 3 17.86 -43.35 -19.10
CA LYS A 3 17.40 -41.98 -19.49
C LYS A 3 16.09 -41.57 -18.82
N LYS A 4 15.16 -42.53 -18.65
CA LYS A 4 13.87 -42.34 -17.96
C LYS A 4 14.01 -41.97 -16.47
N THR A 5 15.04 -42.46 -15.79
CA THR A 5 15.33 -42.16 -14.38
C THR A 5 15.93 -40.75 -14.23
N VAL A 6 16.79 -40.35 -15.16
CA VAL A 6 17.39 -39.00 -15.16
C VAL A 6 16.32 -37.93 -15.39
N LEU A 7 15.38 -38.16 -16.31
CA LEU A 7 14.29 -37.22 -16.58
C LEU A 7 13.37 -37.01 -15.35
N LYS A 8 13.08 -38.09 -14.61
CA LYS A 8 12.29 -38.00 -13.37
C LYS A 8 13.00 -37.19 -12.29
N LEU A 9 14.32 -37.37 -12.14
CA LEU A 9 15.12 -36.62 -11.17
C LEU A 9 15.19 -35.12 -11.52
N LEU A 10 15.34 -34.79 -12.81
CA LEU A 10 15.32 -33.40 -13.27
C LEU A 10 13.97 -32.72 -12.98
N PHE A 11 12.87 -33.42 -13.19
CA PHE A 11 11.54 -32.88 -12.90
C PHE A 11 11.36 -32.60 -11.39
N ILE A 12 11.77 -33.53 -10.53
CA ILE A 12 11.70 -33.36 -9.06
C ILE A 12 12.58 -32.17 -8.62
N ALA A 13 13.80 -32.08 -9.14
CA ALA A 13 14.69 -30.96 -8.83
C ALA A 13 14.10 -29.61 -9.25
N SER A 14 13.49 -29.55 -10.45
CA SER A 14 12.78 -28.36 -10.93
C SER A 14 11.64 -27.94 -10.01
N CYS A 15 10.82 -28.90 -9.55
CA CYS A 15 9.71 -28.61 -8.64
C CYS A 15 10.22 -28.09 -7.28
N LEU A 16 11.30 -28.67 -6.75
CA LEU A 16 11.90 -28.22 -5.49
C LEU A 16 12.44 -26.79 -5.58
N VAL A 17 13.11 -26.44 -6.68
CA VAL A 17 13.61 -25.08 -6.91
C VAL A 17 12.45 -24.09 -7.00
N ALA A 18 11.40 -24.40 -7.76
CA ALA A 18 10.24 -23.52 -7.88
C ALA A 18 9.54 -23.26 -6.53
N MET A 19 9.37 -24.30 -5.70
CA MET A 19 8.78 -24.16 -4.37
C MET A 19 9.68 -23.34 -3.43
N TYR A 20 11.00 -23.53 -3.48
CA TYR A 20 11.95 -22.76 -2.69
C TYR A 20 11.93 -21.28 -3.09
N SER A 21 11.92 -20.98 -4.39
CA SER A 21 11.83 -19.62 -4.91
C SER A 21 10.54 -18.94 -4.48
N LEU A 22 9.37 -19.60 -4.61
CA LEU A 22 8.08 -19.04 -4.20
C LEU A 22 8.04 -18.72 -2.70
N PHE A 23 8.61 -19.60 -1.87
CA PHE A 23 8.66 -19.39 -0.43
C PHE A 23 9.56 -18.21 -0.05
N TYR A 24 10.69 -18.03 -0.75
CA TYR A 24 11.64 -16.95 -0.48
C TYR A 24 11.25 -15.62 -1.14
N SER A 25 10.51 -15.65 -2.25
CA SER A 25 10.02 -14.46 -2.94
C SER A 25 8.84 -13.76 -2.23
N ASN A 26 8.39 -14.26 -1.08
CA ASN A 26 7.37 -13.62 -0.23
C ASN A 26 7.89 -12.38 0.54
N GLU A 27 8.86 -11.65 -0.02
CA GLU A 27 9.19 -10.28 0.42
C GLU A 27 8.27 -9.22 -0.20
N THR A 28 7.01 -9.58 -0.47
CA THR A 28 6.00 -8.61 -0.95
C THR A 28 5.66 -7.56 0.11
N ASN A 29 5.94 -7.85 1.39
CA ASN A 29 5.70 -6.94 2.51
C ASN A 29 6.48 -5.63 2.42
N ALA A 30 7.68 -5.62 1.81
CA ALA A 30 8.49 -4.40 1.76
C ALA A 30 7.90 -3.35 0.82
N LEU A 31 7.41 -3.78 -0.36
CA LEU A 31 6.77 -2.90 -1.33
C LEU A 31 5.39 -2.44 -0.86
N ASP A 32 4.62 -3.32 -0.21
CA ASP A 32 3.33 -2.94 0.40
C ASP A 32 3.53 -1.89 1.51
N ASN A 33 4.49 -2.11 2.42
CA ASN A 33 4.78 -1.15 3.48
C ASN A 33 5.19 0.23 2.94
N LEU A 34 6.01 0.27 1.89
CA LEU A 34 6.41 1.53 1.23
C LEU A 34 5.21 2.21 0.56
N ALA A 35 4.30 1.45 -0.06
CA ALA A 35 3.09 1.99 -0.68
C ALA A 35 2.14 2.61 0.37
N PHE A 36 1.93 1.94 1.51
CA PHE A 36 1.11 2.48 2.60
C PHE A 36 1.73 3.72 3.24
N GLN A 37 3.05 3.74 3.47
CA GLN A 37 3.73 4.91 4.04
C GLN A 37 3.59 6.17 3.17
N ASN A 38 3.61 6.03 1.84
CA ASN A 38 3.41 7.17 0.94
C ASN A 38 1.95 7.67 0.94
N ILE A 39 0.98 6.76 1.07
CA ILE A 39 -0.43 7.12 1.18
C ILE A 39 -0.68 7.88 2.49
N GLU A 40 -0.12 7.39 3.60
CA GLU A 40 -0.25 8.03 4.91
C GLU A 40 0.48 9.38 4.96
N ALA A 41 1.68 9.50 4.37
CA ALA A 41 2.42 10.77 4.30
C ALA A 41 1.66 11.86 3.53
N LEU A 42 0.86 11.50 2.51
CA LEU A 42 0.03 12.46 1.77
C LEU A 42 -1.16 12.98 2.61
N ALA A 43 -1.64 12.19 3.57
CA ALA A 43 -2.78 12.53 4.43
C ALA A 43 -2.38 13.07 5.81
N GLN A 44 -1.12 12.91 6.23
CA GLN A 44 -0.66 13.23 7.58
C GLN A 44 -0.62 14.74 7.88
N ASP A 45 -0.45 15.59 6.86
CA ASP A 45 -0.39 17.05 7.03
C ASP A 45 -1.73 17.76 6.79
N GLU A 46 -2.84 17.03 6.65
CA GLU A 46 -4.19 17.62 6.67
C GLU A 46 -4.63 17.92 8.11
N ASN A 47 -3.86 18.75 8.82
CA ASN A 47 -4.30 19.23 10.13
C ASN A 47 -5.40 20.29 9.93
N ASP A 48 -6.65 19.83 9.97
CA ASP A 48 -7.83 20.69 9.86
C ASP A 48 -8.02 21.67 11.02
N ALA A 49 -7.11 21.73 12.00
CA ALA A 49 -7.19 22.61 13.17
C ALA A 49 -7.40 24.10 12.83
N GLY A 50 -6.96 24.56 11.65
CA GLY A 50 -7.17 25.91 11.13
C GLY A 50 -8.30 26.06 10.10
N ALA A 51 -8.96 24.96 9.69
CA ALA A 51 -9.96 24.99 8.63
C ALA A 51 -11.33 25.50 9.12
N ASN A 52 -11.94 26.43 8.39
CA ASN A 52 -13.33 26.86 8.60
C ASN A 52 -14.25 26.02 7.72
N CYS A 53 -15.27 25.39 8.33
CA CYS A 53 -16.20 24.48 7.67
C CYS A 53 -17.59 25.14 7.54
N TYR A 54 -18.19 25.19 6.36
CA TYR A 54 -19.49 25.84 6.12
C TYR A 54 -20.46 24.97 5.31
N GLY A 55 -21.74 25.01 5.69
CA GLY A 55 -22.82 24.29 5.02
C GLY A 55 -22.85 22.80 5.33
N CYS A 56 -23.89 22.12 4.85
CA CYS A 56 -24.00 20.65 4.86
C CYS A 56 -23.74 20.15 3.45
N GLY A 57 -22.76 19.25 3.26
CA GLY A 57 -22.35 18.82 1.93
C GLY A 57 -21.63 17.48 1.97
N SER A 58 -20.67 17.26 1.07
CA SER A 58 -19.91 16.00 0.94
C SER A 58 -18.41 16.16 1.22
N VAL A 59 -17.92 17.38 1.42
CA VAL A 59 -16.51 17.68 1.69
C VAL A 59 -16.20 17.32 3.14
N ASP A 60 -15.13 16.56 3.37
CA ASP A 60 -14.68 16.25 4.72
C ASP A 60 -13.98 17.45 5.37
N CYS A 61 -14.41 17.83 6.56
CA CYS A 61 -13.81 18.89 7.36
C CYS A 61 -13.91 18.53 8.84
N ARG A 62 -12.79 18.18 9.47
CA ARG A 62 -12.73 17.75 10.89
C ARG A 62 -13.71 16.61 11.24
N GLY A 63 -13.94 15.68 10.30
CA GLY A 63 -14.90 14.58 10.47
C GLY A 63 -16.37 14.94 10.24
N TYR A 64 -16.67 16.17 9.82
CA TYR A 64 -18.00 16.60 9.38
C TYR A 64 -18.06 16.68 7.85
N LYS A 65 -19.26 16.46 7.29
CA LYS A 65 -19.52 16.61 5.86
C LYS A 65 -20.15 17.97 5.55
N VAL A 66 -19.38 18.84 4.89
CA VAL A 66 -19.73 20.24 4.65
C VAL A 66 -19.70 20.58 3.16
N GLU A 67 -20.22 21.74 2.80
CA GLU A 67 -20.21 22.21 1.40
C GLU A 67 -18.88 22.92 1.07
N TYR A 68 -18.34 23.66 2.02
CA TYR A 68 -17.08 24.41 1.87
C TYR A 68 -16.13 24.15 3.04
N LYS A 69 -14.86 23.87 2.73
CA LYS A 69 -13.73 23.83 3.66
C LYS A 69 -12.74 24.90 3.23
N ILE A 70 -12.46 25.87 4.10
CA ILE A 70 -11.52 26.97 3.84
C ILE A 70 -10.34 26.82 4.78
N SER A 71 -9.14 26.61 4.24
CA SER A 71 -7.88 26.49 4.97
C SER A 71 -6.82 27.44 4.41
N GLY A 72 -5.67 27.58 5.08
CA GLY A 72 -4.54 28.39 4.59
C GLY A 72 -4.71 29.92 4.71
N LEU A 73 -5.70 30.39 5.46
CA LEU A 73 -5.83 31.82 5.81
C LEU A 73 -4.77 32.18 6.85
N SER A 74 -3.62 32.70 6.39
CA SER A 74 -2.65 33.40 7.24
C SER A 74 -2.96 34.89 7.21
N LEU A 75 -3.34 35.46 8.35
CA LEU A 75 -3.47 36.91 8.53
C LEU A 75 -2.09 37.48 8.90
N GLU A 76 -1.21 37.57 7.90
CA GLU A 76 0.06 38.31 8.00
C GLU A 76 0.03 39.55 7.10
#